data_AF-A0A0N0KQG3-F1
#
_entry.id   AF-A0A0N0KQG3-F1
#
_cell.length_a   1.000
_cell.length_b   1.000
_cell.length_c   1.000
_cell.angle_alpha   90.00
_cell.angle_beta   90.00
_cell.angle_gamma   90.00
#
_symmetry.space_group_name_H-M   'P 1'
#
loop_
_entity.id
_entity.type
_entity.pdbx_description
1 polymer ?
#
loop_
_entity_poly.entity_id
_entity_poly.type
_entity_poly.pdbx_seq_one_letter_code
_entity_poly.pdbx_strand_id
1 'polypeptide(L)'
;MKKINSDEFKSEFNSLTDSEKEKKITDLFIEFEGAEVSLAVVDNDSFSTARASNPNYSQTGWTEKFVNGGLNDYATTKAGLKNLKGYYNYCKGVALGATTSFGAAIGGGMGALAGLLTGGVLYSRLNSGESLCSSYINAGKTKGGVRMTATECFKINSINSIKRA
;
A
#
# COMPACT_ATOMS: atom_id res chain seq x y z
N MET A 1 -8.42 11.48 3.91
CA MET A 1 -8.31 10.18 4.62
C MET A 1 -9.18 10.02 5.87
N LYS A 2 -9.51 11.07 6.66
CA LYS A 2 -10.45 10.93 7.81
C LYS A 2 -11.82 10.32 7.43
N LYS A 3 -12.33 10.63 6.23
CA LYS A 3 -13.59 10.10 5.68
C LYS A 3 -13.60 8.58 5.51
N ILE A 4 -12.49 8.01 5.02
CA ILE A 4 -12.31 6.57 4.75
C ILE A 4 -12.30 5.76 6.06
N ASN A 5 -11.75 6.32 7.13
CA ASN A 5 -11.63 5.65 8.42
C ASN A 5 -12.89 5.73 9.30
N SER A 6 -13.96 6.37 8.82
CA SER A 6 -15.24 6.47 9.56
C SER A 6 -15.97 5.12 9.58
N ASP A 7 -16.71 4.87 10.67
CA ASP A 7 -17.48 3.63 10.81
C ASP A 7 -18.62 3.55 9.78
N GLU A 8 -19.20 4.69 9.42
CA GLU A 8 -20.21 4.80 8.36
C GLU A 8 -19.66 4.35 7.00
N PHE A 9 -18.48 4.84 6.62
CA PHE A 9 -17.84 4.43 5.36
C PHE A 9 -17.50 2.94 5.35
N LYS A 10 -16.97 2.41 6.47
CA LYS A 10 -16.65 0.98 6.58
C LYS A 10 -17.90 0.11 6.48
N SER A 11 -19.00 0.52 7.11
CA SER A 11 -20.29 -0.17 7.05
C SER A 11 -20.85 -0.17 5.62
N GLU A 12 -20.87 1.00 4.96
CA GLU A 12 -21.26 1.14 3.55
C GLU A 12 -20.41 0.20 2.68
N PHE A 13 -19.09 0.31 2.76
CA PHE A 13 -18.15 -0.46 1.94
C PHE A 13 -18.31 -1.98 2.13
N ASN A 14 -18.52 -2.45 3.36
CA ASN A 14 -18.66 -3.87 3.64
C ASN A 14 -19.97 -4.46 3.12
N SER A 15 -21.03 -3.65 3.00
CA SER A 15 -22.32 -4.07 2.44
C SER A 15 -22.35 -4.20 0.91
N LEU A 16 -21.33 -3.68 0.22
CA LEU A 16 -21.21 -3.76 -1.23
C LEU A 16 -20.84 -5.18 -1.71
N THR A 17 -21.29 -5.53 -2.91
CA THR A 17 -20.80 -6.69 -3.66
C THR A 17 -19.33 -6.51 -4.08
N ASP A 18 -18.65 -7.58 -4.48
CA ASP A 18 -17.24 -7.49 -4.89
C ASP A 18 -17.03 -6.54 -6.09
N SER A 19 -17.93 -6.54 -7.07
CA SER A 19 -17.85 -5.62 -8.21
C SER A 19 -18.04 -4.16 -7.79
N GLU A 20 -18.95 -3.90 -6.86
CA GLU A 20 -19.16 -2.56 -6.31
C GLU A 20 -17.97 -2.10 -5.44
N LYS A 21 -17.34 -3.03 -4.70
CA LYS A 21 -16.10 -2.77 -3.96
C LYS A 21 -14.97 -2.40 -4.91
N GLU A 22 -14.77 -3.15 -5.99
CA GLU A 22 -13.76 -2.85 -7.01
C GLU A 22 -13.97 -1.47 -7.64
N LYS A 23 -15.22 -1.13 -7.96
CA LYS A 23 -15.58 0.20 -8.47
C LYS A 23 -15.26 1.28 -7.43
N LYS A 24 -15.71 1.12 -6.18
CA LYS A 24 -15.46 2.09 -5.11
C LYS A 24 -13.97 2.29 -4.83
N ILE A 25 -13.17 1.22 -4.88
CA ILE A 25 -11.70 1.28 -4.77
C ILE A 25 -11.12 2.09 -5.93
N THR A 26 -11.57 1.83 -7.15
CA THR A 26 -11.11 2.55 -8.34
C THR A 26 -11.46 4.04 -8.27
N ASP A 27 -12.69 4.36 -7.84
CA ASP A 27 -13.14 5.74 -7.64
C ASP A 27 -12.29 6.46 -6.58
N LEU A 28 -11.95 5.78 -5.47
CA LEU A 28 -11.02 6.32 -4.48
C LEU A 28 -9.62 6.57 -5.05
N PHE A 29 -9.09 5.63 -5.84
CA PHE A 29 -7.78 5.79 -6.47
C PHE A 29 -7.75 6.98 -7.43
N ILE A 30 -8.85 7.23 -8.14
CA ILE A 30 -9.00 8.41 -9.02
C ILE A 30 -9.18 9.69 -8.20
N GLU A 31 -9.94 9.66 -7.09
CA GLU A 31 -10.12 10.81 -6.19
C GLU A 31 -8.78 11.33 -5.64
N PHE A 32 -7.85 10.42 -5.36
CA PHE A 32 -6.51 10.76 -4.85
C PHE A 32 -5.42 10.83 -5.92
N GLU A 33 -5.78 10.86 -7.21
CA GLU A 33 -4.82 10.87 -8.32
C GLU A 33 -3.68 11.89 -8.11
N GLY A 34 -2.44 11.44 -8.31
CA GLY A 34 -1.24 12.25 -8.15
C GLY A 34 -0.79 12.47 -6.70
N ALA A 35 -1.61 12.13 -5.70
CA ALA A 35 -1.18 12.18 -4.31
C ALA A 35 -0.01 11.21 -4.09
N GLU A 36 1.03 11.71 -3.45
CA GLU A 36 2.30 11.02 -3.28
C GLU A 36 2.76 11.15 -1.84
N VAL A 37 3.29 10.06 -1.30
CA VAL A 37 3.96 10.05 -0.01
C VAL A 37 5.25 9.26 -0.13
N SER A 38 6.30 9.75 0.51
CA SER A 38 7.53 9.01 0.73
C SER A 38 7.47 8.46 2.15
N LEU A 39 7.78 7.20 2.41
CA LEU A 39 7.68 6.57 3.74
C LEU A 39 9.00 5.88 4.08
N ALA A 40 9.37 5.88 5.36
CA ALA A 40 10.48 5.06 5.85
C ALA A 40 10.25 4.61 7.29
N VAL A 41 10.74 3.41 7.63
CA VAL A 41 10.65 2.84 8.98
C VAL A 41 11.55 3.62 9.94
N VAL A 42 11.01 4.01 11.11
CA VAL A 42 11.71 4.84 12.10
C VAL A 42 12.48 3.98 13.11
N ASP A 43 11.87 2.93 13.67
CA ASP A 43 12.45 2.11 14.74
C ASP A 43 12.26 0.61 14.48
N ASN A 44 13.30 -0.20 14.64
CA ASN A 44 13.28 -1.68 14.78
C ASN A 44 12.22 -2.41 13.93
N ASP A 45 12.20 -2.19 12.61
CA ASP A 45 11.25 -2.85 11.67
C ASP A 45 9.75 -2.62 12.01
N SER A 46 9.45 -1.62 12.85
CA SER A 46 8.09 -1.30 13.27
C SER A 46 7.38 -0.47 12.21
N PHE A 47 6.56 -1.14 11.41
CA PHE A 47 5.73 -0.50 10.38
C PHE A 47 4.61 0.39 10.96
N SER A 48 4.35 0.32 12.27
CA SER A 48 3.42 1.23 12.97
C SER A 48 3.96 2.65 13.13
N THR A 49 5.26 2.87 12.90
CA THR A 49 5.93 4.17 12.99
C THR A 49 6.47 4.65 11.64
N ALA A 50 6.08 4.04 10.51
CA ALA A 50 6.50 4.52 9.20
C ALA A 50 6.03 5.98 8.98
N ARG A 51 6.97 6.90 8.76
CA ARG A 51 6.68 8.34 8.65
C ARG A 51 7.23 8.94 7.37
N ALA A 52 6.49 9.91 6.86
CA ALA A 52 6.86 10.59 5.63
C ALA A 52 8.01 11.59 5.77
N SER A 53 8.22 12.09 6.98
CA SER A 53 9.28 13.03 7.32
C SER A 53 10.54 12.37 7.88
N ASN A 54 10.70 11.04 7.73
CA ASN A 54 11.84 10.32 8.28
C ASN A 54 13.13 10.68 7.51
N PRO A 55 14.20 11.16 8.18
CA PRO A 55 15.45 11.53 7.53
C PRO A 55 16.14 10.36 6.80
N ASN A 56 15.83 9.11 7.15
CA ASN A 56 16.41 7.91 6.54
C ASN A 56 15.69 7.46 5.26
N TYR A 57 14.72 8.22 4.76
CA TYR A 57 13.93 7.87 3.57
C TYR A 57 14.79 7.44 2.36
N SER A 58 15.87 8.16 2.07
CA SER A 58 16.74 7.85 0.93
C SER A 58 17.45 6.50 1.04
N GLN A 59 17.51 5.91 2.24
CA GLN A 59 18.22 4.67 2.52
C GLN A 59 17.27 3.49 2.74
N THR A 60 16.19 3.69 3.48
CA THR A 60 15.30 2.61 3.96
C THR A 60 13.86 2.77 3.52
N GLY A 61 13.55 3.79 2.72
CA GLY A 61 12.18 4.15 2.37
C GLY A 61 11.66 3.61 1.05
N TRP A 62 10.38 3.91 0.80
CA TRP A 62 9.66 3.69 -0.46
C TRP A 62 8.72 4.87 -0.72
N THR A 63 8.45 5.15 -1.97
CA THR A 63 7.42 6.11 -2.40
C THR A 63 6.14 5.35 -2.67
N GLU A 64 5.02 5.93 -2.29
CA GLU A 64 3.68 5.50 -2.68
C GLU A 64 3.01 6.65 -3.44
N LYS A 65 2.32 6.34 -4.55
CA LYS A 65 1.65 7.33 -5.38
C LYS A 65 0.41 6.78 -6.05
N PHE A 66 -0.68 7.56 -6.04
CA PHE A 66 -1.85 7.27 -6.86
C PHE A 66 -1.59 7.71 -8.31
N VAL A 67 -1.72 6.77 -9.24
CA VAL A 67 -1.44 6.97 -10.66
C VAL A 67 -2.50 6.24 -11.49
N ASN A 68 -3.24 6.97 -12.32
CA ASN A 68 -4.28 6.51 -13.24
C ASN A 68 -5.13 5.36 -12.69
N GLY A 69 -5.81 5.58 -11.55
CA GLY A 69 -6.70 4.56 -10.96
C GLY A 69 -5.97 3.35 -10.37
N GLY A 70 -4.72 3.52 -9.94
CA GLY A 70 -3.94 2.50 -9.24
C GLY A 70 -2.99 3.12 -8.22
N LEU A 71 -2.54 2.32 -7.27
CA LEU A 71 -1.54 2.71 -6.29
C LEU A 71 -0.19 2.10 -6.67
N ASN A 72 0.81 2.95 -6.82
CA ASN A 72 2.17 2.55 -7.11
C ASN A 72 3.03 2.69 -5.87
N ASP A 73 3.68 1.61 -5.45
CA ASP A 73 4.73 1.63 -4.45
C ASP A 73 6.08 1.37 -5.11
N TYR A 74 7.11 2.14 -4.77
CA TYR A 74 8.43 2.00 -5.36
C TYR A 74 9.55 2.25 -4.35
N ALA A 75 10.48 1.30 -4.26
CA ALA A 75 11.71 1.44 -3.47
C ALA A 75 12.93 1.61 -4.38
N THR A 76 13.77 2.58 -4.06
CA THR A 76 15.01 2.88 -4.79
C THR A 76 16.24 2.18 -4.22
N THR A 77 16.11 1.52 -3.06
CA THR A 77 17.20 0.81 -2.38
C THR A 77 16.80 -0.61 -1.97
N LYS A 78 17.82 -1.46 -1.73
CA LYS A 78 17.62 -2.85 -1.28
C LYS A 78 16.92 -2.90 0.09
N ALA A 79 17.25 -1.98 0.99
CA ALA A 79 16.61 -1.87 2.29
C ALA A 79 15.17 -1.36 2.16
N GLY A 80 14.93 -0.35 1.33
CA GLY A 80 13.58 0.13 1.00
C GLY A 80 12.69 -0.97 0.45
N LEU A 81 13.22 -1.85 -0.41
CA LEU A 81 12.46 -2.95 -0.98
C LEU A 81 12.08 -4.02 0.06
N LYS A 82 12.99 -4.30 1.01
CA LYS A 82 12.68 -5.17 2.17
C LYS A 82 11.61 -4.54 3.06
N ASN A 83 11.68 -3.23 3.27
CA ASN A 83 10.71 -2.52 4.07
C ASN A 83 9.35 -2.45 3.37
N LEU A 84 9.30 -2.24 2.06
CA LEU A 84 8.05 -2.31 1.29
C LEU A 84 7.39 -3.71 1.41
N LYS A 85 8.17 -4.79 1.35
CA LYS A 85 7.66 -6.15 1.64
C LYS A 85 7.06 -6.25 3.05
N GLY A 86 7.78 -5.74 4.06
CA GLY A 86 7.30 -5.74 5.44
C GLY A 86 6.06 -4.88 5.64
N TYR A 87 5.96 -3.77 4.92
CA TYR A 87 4.81 -2.87 4.91
C TYR A 87 3.54 -3.57 4.42
N TYR A 88 3.62 -4.37 3.35
CA TYR A 88 2.49 -5.20 2.92
C TYR A 88 2.10 -6.26 3.96
N ASN A 89 3.07 -6.91 4.61
CA ASN A 89 2.77 -7.86 5.70
C ASN A 89 2.07 -7.18 6.88
N TYR A 90 2.51 -5.97 7.23
CA TYR A 90 1.86 -5.19 8.27
C TYR A 90 0.42 -4.83 7.89
N CYS A 91 0.19 -4.32 6.67
CA CYS A 91 -1.16 -3.98 6.20
C CYS A 91 -2.09 -5.20 6.19
N LYS A 92 -1.58 -6.40 5.88
CA LYS A 92 -2.34 -7.66 6.00
C LYS A 92 -2.72 -7.97 7.45
N GLY A 93 -1.82 -7.76 8.41
CA GLY A 93 -2.11 -7.94 9.83
C GLY A 93 -3.21 -6.99 10.34
N VAL A 94 -3.16 -5.72 9.90
CA VAL A 94 -4.21 -4.72 10.20
C VAL A 94 -5.56 -5.16 9.61
N ALA A 95 -5.56 -5.61 8.35
CA ALA A 95 -6.77 -6.07 7.65
C ALA A 95 -7.48 -7.25 8.35
N LEU A 96 -6.75 -8.08 9.09
CA LEU A 96 -7.31 -9.25 9.80
C LEU A 96 -7.82 -8.91 11.21
N GLY A 97 -7.94 -7.62 11.56
CA GLY A 97 -8.51 -7.20 12.83
C GLY A 97 -7.62 -7.44 14.05
N ALA A 98 -6.34 -7.79 13.84
CA ALA A 98 -5.39 -7.98 14.94
C ALA A 98 -5.11 -6.67 15.72
N THR A 99 -5.44 -5.50 15.16
CA THR A 99 -5.32 -4.21 15.83
C THR A 99 -6.31 -3.16 15.27
N THR A 100 -7.20 -2.64 16.11
CA THR A 100 -8.32 -1.74 15.73
C THR A 100 -7.94 -0.26 15.54
N SER A 101 -6.69 0.15 15.79
CA SER A 101 -6.34 1.56 16.04
C SER A 101 -5.39 2.22 15.02
N PHE A 102 -4.95 1.54 13.96
CA PHE A 102 -3.70 1.93 13.27
C PHE A 102 -3.83 2.52 11.85
N GLY A 103 -5.03 2.56 11.26
CA GLY A 103 -5.24 3.15 9.92
C GLY A 103 -4.94 4.66 9.83
N ALA A 104 -4.72 5.33 10.96
CA ALA A 104 -4.27 6.72 11.05
C ALA A 104 -2.76 6.88 11.33
N ALA A 105 -2.05 5.79 11.69
CA ALA A 105 -0.66 5.83 12.14
C ALA A 105 0.35 5.76 10.98
N ILE A 106 -0.01 5.08 9.90
CA ILE A 106 0.78 5.05 8.67
C ILE A 106 0.32 6.22 7.80
N GLY A 107 1.18 7.23 7.62
CA GLY A 107 0.87 8.43 6.84
C GLY A 107 0.68 8.23 5.33
N GLY A 108 0.44 7.01 4.84
CA GLY A 108 0.27 6.69 3.43
C GLY A 108 -1.12 6.19 3.04
N GLY A 109 -1.42 6.29 1.75
CA GLY A 109 -2.65 5.87 1.09
C GLY A 109 -2.97 4.40 1.29
N MET A 110 -2.03 3.45 1.12
CA MET A 110 -2.29 2.03 1.41
C MET A 110 -2.53 1.80 2.90
N GLY A 111 -1.93 2.61 3.77
CA GLY A 111 -2.09 2.53 5.23
C GLY A 111 -3.47 3.01 5.71
N ALA A 112 -4.00 4.04 5.06
CA ALA A 112 -5.36 4.51 5.32
C ALA A 112 -6.42 3.60 4.68
N LEU A 113 -6.12 3.04 3.51
CA LEU A 113 -6.97 2.03 2.90
C LEU A 113 -6.86 0.69 3.62
N ALA A 114 -5.78 0.43 4.38
CA ALA A 114 -5.56 -0.78 5.16
C ALA A 114 -6.73 -1.10 6.11
N GLY A 115 -7.33 -0.05 6.69
CA GLY A 115 -8.51 -0.16 7.55
C GLY A 115 -9.80 -0.55 6.83
N LEU A 116 -9.85 -0.45 5.50
CA LEU A 116 -10.95 -0.94 4.65
C LEU A 116 -10.77 -2.39 4.21
N LEU A 117 -9.62 -2.99 4.50
CA LEU A 117 -9.18 -4.27 3.90
C LEU A 117 -9.75 -5.51 4.55
N THR A 118 -10.66 -5.39 5.52
CA THR A 118 -11.30 -6.53 6.16
C THR A 118 -12.13 -7.31 5.12
N GLY A 119 -11.51 -8.29 4.44
CA GLY A 119 -12.21 -9.45 3.89
C GLY A 119 -12.37 -9.65 2.37
N GLY A 120 -11.60 -9.02 1.46
CA GLY A 120 -11.79 -9.34 0.03
C GLY A 120 -10.73 -8.88 -0.96
N VAL A 121 -11.07 -7.87 -1.77
CA VAL A 121 -10.34 -7.49 -2.98
C VAL A 121 -8.91 -7.04 -2.69
N LEU A 122 -8.72 -6.02 -1.86
CA LEU A 122 -7.39 -5.42 -1.65
C LEU A 122 -6.48 -6.29 -0.76
N TYR A 123 -7.02 -7.16 0.10
CA TYR A 123 -6.19 -8.13 0.84
C TYR A 123 -5.46 -9.09 -0.10
N SER A 124 -6.13 -9.53 -1.17
CA SER A 124 -5.48 -10.32 -2.23
C SER A 124 -4.33 -9.56 -2.90
N ARG A 125 -4.50 -8.24 -3.11
CA ARG A 125 -3.48 -7.36 -3.70
C ARG A 125 -2.28 -7.17 -2.79
N LEU A 126 -2.47 -7.07 -1.48
CA LEU A 126 -1.37 -7.06 -0.52
C LEU A 126 -0.56 -8.36 -0.54
N ASN A 127 -1.21 -9.51 -0.67
CA ASN A 127 -0.49 -10.79 -0.83
C ASN A 127 0.32 -10.83 -2.13
N SER A 128 -0.28 -10.39 -3.24
CA SER A 128 0.44 -10.26 -4.51
C SER A 128 1.62 -9.29 -4.39
N GLY A 129 1.44 -8.12 -3.79
CA GLY A 129 2.51 -7.13 -3.64
C GLY A 129 3.68 -7.64 -2.82
N GLU A 130 3.40 -8.31 -1.70
CA GLU A 130 4.41 -8.97 -0.87
C GLU A 130 5.19 -10.02 -1.68
N SER A 131 4.49 -10.90 -2.40
CA SER A 131 5.10 -11.93 -3.24
C SER A 131 5.97 -11.33 -4.36
N LEU A 132 5.51 -10.24 -4.98
CA LEU A 132 6.27 -9.54 -6.02
C LEU A 132 7.54 -8.89 -5.44
N CYS A 133 7.47 -8.26 -4.26
CA CYS A 133 8.66 -7.76 -3.56
C CYS A 133 9.62 -8.90 -3.20
N SER A 134 9.12 -10.02 -2.68
CA SER A 134 9.92 -11.23 -2.43
C SER A 134 10.64 -11.70 -3.69
N SER A 135 9.97 -11.70 -4.84
CA SER A 135 10.60 -12.08 -6.11
C SER A 135 11.73 -11.13 -6.54
N TYR A 136 11.61 -9.82 -6.29
CA TYR A 136 12.70 -8.88 -6.54
C TYR A 136 13.90 -9.14 -5.62
N ILE A 137 13.63 -9.37 -4.33
CA ILE A 137 14.66 -9.64 -3.31
C ILE A 137 15.42 -10.92 -3.64
N ASN A 138 14.71 -11.99 -3.97
CA ASN A 138 15.29 -13.28 -4.34
C ASN A 138 16.11 -13.20 -5.63
N ALA A 139 15.72 -12.31 -6.56
CA ALA A 139 16.48 -12.01 -7.77
C ALA A 139 17.67 -11.04 -7.54
N GLY A 140 17.99 -10.70 -6.29
CA GLY A 140 19.11 -9.82 -5.95
C GLY A 140 18.94 -8.35 -6.38
N LYS A 141 17.72 -7.93 -6.69
CA LYS A 141 17.45 -6.56 -7.17
C LYS A 141 17.62 -5.54 -6.03
N THR A 142 18.16 -4.38 -6.37
CA THR A 142 18.43 -3.27 -5.43
C THR A 142 17.35 -2.20 -5.45
N LYS A 143 16.37 -2.31 -6.34
CA LYS A 143 15.22 -1.42 -6.47
C LYS A 143 14.08 -2.16 -7.16
N GLY A 144 12.86 -1.66 -6.99
CA GLY A 144 11.68 -2.21 -7.63
C GLY A 144 10.41 -1.67 -7.00
N GLY A 145 9.30 -1.87 -7.70
CA GLY A 145 8.01 -1.47 -7.19
C GLY A 145 6.88 -2.38 -7.65
N VAL A 146 5.73 -2.12 -7.08
CA VAL A 146 4.47 -2.81 -7.35
C VAL A 146 3.41 -1.77 -7.67
N ARG A 147 2.60 -2.05 -8.67
CA ARG A 147 1.35 -1.33 -8.94
C ARG A 147 0.18 -2.21 -8.55
N MET A 148 -0.74 -1.65 -7.78
CA MET A 148 -2.01 -2.26 -7.39
C MET A 148 -3.17 -1.49 -8.02
N THR A 149 -4.07 -2.19 -8.67
CA THR A 149 -5.40 -1.71 -9.03
C THR A 149 -6.44 -2.53 -8.26
N ALA A 150 -7.73 -2.24 -8.44
CA ALA A 150 -8.78 -3.10 -7.88
C ALA A 150 -8.64 -4.55 -8.37
N THR A 151 -8.31 -4.75 -9.65
CA THR A 151 -8.34 -6.06 -10.31
C THR A 151 -6.97 -6.72 -10.46
N GLU A 152 -5.87 -5.97 -10.40
CA GLU A 152 -4.54 -6.48 -10.71
C GLU A 152 -3.47 -5.99 -9.73
N CYS A 153 -2.38 -6.74 -9.66
CA CYS A 153 -1.18 -6.36 -8.91
C CYS A 153 0.05 -6.86 -9.69
N PHE A 154 0.96 -5.96 -10.06
CA PHE A 154 2.08 -6.29 -10.93
C PHE A 154 3.33 -5.45 -10.69
N LYS A 155 4.47 -5.92 -11.21
CA LYS A 155 5.77 -5.25 -11.09
C LYS A 155 5.82 -3.97 -11.90
N ILE A 156 6.42 -2.94 -11.33
CA ILE A 156 6.74 -1.68 -12.01
C ILE A 156 8.22 -1.32 -11.85
N ASN A 157 8.74 -0.61 -12.84
CA ASN A 157 10.13 -0.15 -12.92
C ASN A 157 10.31 1.32 -12.51
N SER A 158 9.22 2.07 -12.31
CA SER A 158 9.23 3.46 -11.82
C SER A 158 7.91 3.81 -11.13
N ILE A 159 7.93 4.83 -10.26
CA ILE A 159 6.77 5.29 -9.47
C ILE A 159 5.58 5.78 -10.32
N ASN A 160 5.81 6.24 -11.56
CA ASN A 160 4.76 6.71 -12.46
C ASN A 160 4.33 5.64 -13.48
N SER A 161 4.81 4.39 -13.39
CA SER A 161 4.48 3.37 -14.37
C SER A 161 3.03 2.92 -14.25
N ILE A 162 2.34 2.84 -15.39
CA ILE A 162 1.04 2.17 -15.53
C ILE A 162 1.16 0.80 -16.23
N LYS A 163 2.38 0.41 -16.64
CA LYS A 163 2.66 -0.81 -17.39
C LYS A 163 3.48 -1.79 -16.56
N ARG A 164 3.27 -3.08 -16.85
CA ARG A 164 4.05 -4.20 -16.28
C ARG A 164 5.51 -4.07 -16.69
N ALA A 165 6.41 -4.30 -15.74
CA ALA A 165 7.87 -4.35 -15.94
C ALA A 165 8.34 -5.75 -16.35
#